data_AF-A0A7X1ZM30-F1
#
_entry.id   AF-A0A7X1ZM30-F1
#
_cell.length_a   1.000
_cell.length_b   1.000
_cell.length_c   1.000
_cell.angle_alpha   90.00
_cell.angle_beta   90.00
_cell.angle_gamma   90.00
#
_symmetry.space_group_name_H-M   'P 1'
#
loop_
_entity.id
_entity.type
_entity.pdbx_description
1 polymer ?
#
loop_
_entity_poly.entity_id
_entity_poly.type
_entity_poly.pdbx_seq_one_letter_code
_entity_poly.pdbx_strand_id
1 'polypeptide(L)' 'MEEIKKLIIILKTKDISLEKAAREMGITFQTVWNWIEAKHEPSELALIQLRKFIKKHENPKPLTGEKSGIQ' A
#
# COMPACT_ATOMS: atom_id res chain seq x y z
N MET A 1 -2.91 -13.77 1.68
CA MET A 1 -2.00 -13.81 2.86
C MET A 1 -0.65 -13.12 2.62
N GLU A 2 0.03 -13.35 1.48
CA GLU A 2 1.37 -12.78 1.25
C GLU A 2 1.38 -11.23 1.15
N GLU A 3 0.35 -10.64 0.53
CA GLU A 3 0.23 -9.18 0.37
C GLU A 3 0.03 -8.45 1.70
N ILE A 4 -0.67 -9.06 2.67
CA ILE A 4 -0.82 -8.49 4.02
C ILE A 4 0.53 -8.48 4.75
N LYS A 5 1.35 -9.53 4.57
CA LYS A 5 2.71 -9.55 5.13
C LYS A 5 3.56 -8.42 4.54
N LYS A 6 3.49 -8.20 3.23
CA LYS A 6 4.19 -7.09 2.54
C LYS A 6 3.72 -5.73 3.06
N LEU A 7 2.42 -5.56 3.27
CA LEU A 7 1.87 -4.35 3.89
C LEU A 7 2.49 -4.08 5.26
N ILE A 8 2.51 -5.06 6.15
CA ILE A 8 3.09 -4.92 7.50
C ILE A 8 4.58 -4.53 7.42
N ILE A 9 5.33 -5.13 6.50
CA ILE A 9 6.74 -4.80 6.26
C ILE A 9 6.87 -3.33 5.80
N ILE A 10 6.06 -2.89 4.84
CA ILE A 10 6.09 -1.50 4.34
C ILE A 10 5.75 -0.51 5.46
N LEU A 11 4.70 -0.77 6.23
CA LEU A 11 4.30 0.09 7.35
C LEU A 11 5.45 0.27 8.36
N LYS A 12 6.14 -0.82 8.71
CA LYS A 12 7.28 -0.80 9.64
C LYS A 12 8.54 -0.16 9.04
N THR A 13 8.85 -0.43 7.78
CA THR A 13 10.10 0.03 7.15
C THR A 13 10.03 1.49 6.69
N LYS A 14 8.84 1.98 6.32
CA LYS A 14 8.63 3.35 5.84
C LYS A 14 8.06 4.28 6.92
N ASP A 15 7.87 3.77 8.14
CA ASP A 15 7.23 4.49 9.25
C ASP A 15 5.88 5.13 8.84
N ILE A 16 5.06 4.34 8.11
CA ILE A 16 3.75 4.78 7.64
C ILE A 16 2.71 4.33 8.66
N SER A 17 1.94 5.28 9.18
CA SER A 17 0.81 4.95 10.04
C SER A 17 -0.27 4.20 9.27
N LEU A 18 -0.96 3.30 9.96
CA LEU A 18 -2.07 2.53 9.40
C LEU A 18 -3.17 3.44 8.81
N GLU A 19 -3.47 4.56 9.46
CA GLU A 19 -4.44 5.55 8.98
C GLU A 19 -4.00 6.18 7.66
N LYS A 20 -2.71 6.51 7.53
CA LYS A 20 -2.15 7.05 6.30
C LYS A 20 -2.21 6.03 5.16
N ALA A 21 -1.86 4.77 5.44
CA ALA A 21 -1.95 3.70 4.46
C ALA A 21 -3.40 3.45 4.01
N ALA A 22 -4.34 3.42 4.94
CA ALA A 22 -5.77 3.29 4.65
C ALA A 22 -6.28 4.44 3.76
N ARG A 23 -5.89 5.68 4.08
CA ARG A 23 -6.21 6.88 3.29
C ARG A 23 -5.63 6.80 1.88
N GLU A 24 -4.40 6.33 1.71
CA GLU A 24 -3.78 6.15 0.39
C GLU A 24 -4.45 5.04 -0.43
N MET A 25 -4.97 4.00 0.23
CA MET A 25 -5.71 2.89 -0.40
C MET A 25 -7.19 3.22 -0.65
N GLY A 26 -7.69 4.36 -0.15
CA GLY A 26 -9.10 4.75 -0.27
C GLY A 26 -10.05 3.87 0.54
N ILE A 27 -9.58 3.32 1.66
CA ILE A 27 -10.33 2.41 2.54
C ILE A 27 -10.29 2.90 3.99
N THR A 28 -11.11 2.30 4.86
CA THR A 28 -11.11 2.66 6.28
C THR A 28 -9.95 2.03 7.03
N PHE A 29 -9.45 2.71 8.07
CA PHE A 29 -8.44 2.17 8.99
C PHE A 29 -8.86 0.80 9.54
N GLN A 30 -10.12 0.66 9.93
CA GLN A 30 -10.65 -0.58 10.48
C GLN A 30 -10.57 -1.75 9.48
N THR A 31 -10.73 -1.47 8.19
CA THR A 31 -10.55 -2.47 7.13
C THR A 31 -9.12 -3.00 7.10
N VAL A 32 -8.14 -2.09 7.14
CA VAL A 32 -6.71 -2.46 7.17
C VAL A 32 -6.36 -3.22 8.45
N TRP A 33 -6.87 -2.75 9.59
CA TRP A 33 -6.70 -3.40 10.89
C TRP A 33 -7.23 -4.84 10.87
N ASN A 34 -8.44 -5.04 10.33
CA ASN A 34 -9.05 -6.37 10.24
C ASN A 34 -8.24 -7.33 9.36
N TRP A 35 -7.56 -6.83 8.31
CA TRP A 35 -6.67 -7.65 7.50
C TRP A 35 -5.42 -8.09 8.27
N ILE A 36 -4.82 -7.18 9.03
CA ILE A 36 -3.62 -7.45 9.83
C ILE A 36 -3.93 -8.45 10.94
N GLU A 37 -5.09 -8.31 11.59
CA GLU A 37 -5.59 -9.22 12.62
C GLU A 37 -6.12 -10.55 12.05
N ALA A 38 -6.07 -10.75 10.73
CA ALA A 38 -6.63 -11.90 10.01
C ALA A 38 -8.13 -12.16 10.33
N LYS A 39 -8.86 -11.13 10.76
CA LYS A 39 -10.31 -11.19 11.06
C LYS A 39 -11.15 -11.14 9.80
N HIS A 40 -10.62 -10.55 8.73
CA HIS A 40 -11.30 -10.43 7.46
C HIS A 40 -10.28 -10.49 6.32
N GLU A 41 -10.63 -11.14 5.23
CA GLU A 41 -9.82 -11.12 4.02
C GLU A 41 -10.19 -9.92 3.14
N PRO A 42 -9.21 -9.29 2.46
CA PRO A 42 -9.50 -8.24 1.51
C PRO A 42 -10.35 -8.77 0.35
N SER A 43 -11.39 -8.03 -0.01
CA SER A 43 -12.14 -8.26 -1.25
C SER A 43 -11.23 -8.09 -2.49
N GLU A 44 -11.68 -8.57 -3.64
CA GLU A 44 -10.90 -8.47 -4.89
C GLU A 44 -10.52 -7.02 -5.23
N LEU A 45 -11.47 -6.08 -5.06
CA LEU A 45 -11.21 -4.65 -5.24
C LEU A 45 -10.18 -4.11 -4.25
N ALA A 46 -10.27 -4.54 -2.99
CA ALA A 46 -9.31 -4.16 -1.95
C ALA A 46 -7.91 -4.74 -2.21
N LEU A 47 -7.80 -5.97 -2.73
CA LEU A 47 -6.55 -6.58 -3.16
C LEU A 47 -5.88 -5.77 -4.28
N ILE A 48 -6.66 -5.24 -5.23
CA ILE A 48 -6.14 -4.37 -6.29
C ILE A 48 -5.54 -3.09 -5.69
N GLN A 49 -6.23 -2.46 -4.73
CA GLN A 49 -5.71 -1.26 -4.06
C GLN A 49 -4.46 -1.56 -3.23
N LEU A 50 -4.47 -2.68 -2.49
CA LEU A 50 -3.34 -3.16 -1.71
C LEU A 50 -2.11 -3.39 -2.58
N ARG A 51 -2.26 -4.05 -3.73
CA ARG A 51 -1.16 -4.27 -4.69
C ARG A 51 -0.63 -2.97 -5.27
N LYS A 52 -1.49 -2.00 -5.57
CA LYS A 52 -1.07 -0.66 -6.02
C LYS A 52 -0.27 0.07 -4.93
N PHE A 53 -0.73 0.01 -3.68
CA PHE A 53 -0.03 0.57 -2.54
C PHE A 53 1.34 -0.08 -2.36
N ILE A 54 1.39 -1.41 -2.34
CA ILE A 54 2.64 -2.17 -2.22
C ILE A 54 3.61 -1.78 -3.33
N LYS A 55 3.18 -1.78 -4.59
CA LYS A 55 4.04 -1.41 -5.74
C LYS A 55 4.57 0.02 -5.65
N LYS A 56 3.77 0.96 -5.13
CA LYS A 56 4.17 2.36 -4.92
C LYS A 56 5.28 2.49 -3.87
N HIS A 57 5.30 1.63 -2.86
CA HIS A 57 6.21 1.72 -1.72
C HIS A 57 7.37 0.70 -1.75
N GLU A 58 7.26 -0.40 -2.50
CA GLU A 58 8.34 -1.38 -2.76
C GLU A 58 9.43 -0.78 -3.67
N ASN A 59 9.07 0.14 -4.57
CA ASN A 59 10.01 0.67 -5.54
C ASN A 59 10.52 2.05 -5.10
N PRO A 60 11.81 2.23 -4.72
CA PRO A 60 12.41 3.56 -4.59
C PRO A 60 12.69 4.20 -5.95
N LYS A 61 12.03 3.75 -7.03
CA LYS A 61 12.21 4.34 -8.35
C LYS A 61 11.44 5.66 -8.36
N PRO A 62 12.12 6.82 -8.44
CA PRO A 62 11.43 8.07 -8.61
C PRO A 62 10.54 7.93 -9.84
N LEU A 63 9.35 8.50 -9.78
CA LEU A 63 8.66 8.91 -10.99
C LEU A 63 9.51 10.03 -11.62
N THR A 64 10.70 9.70 -12.13
CA THR A 64 11.29 10.43 -13.24
C THR A 64 10.36 10.15 -14.39
N GLY A 65 9.29 10.93 -14.46
CA GLY A 65 8.76 11.31 -15.74
C GLY A 65 9.93 11.93 -16.48
N GLU A 66 10.55 11.13 -17.33
CA GLU A 66 11.30 11.62 -18.46
C GLU A 66 10.37 12.57 -19.21
N LYS A 67 10.41 13.86 -18.86
CA LYS A 67 10.29 14.90 -19.86
C LYS A 67 11.64 14.93 -20.55
N SER A 68 11.83 13.98 -21.45
CA SER A 68 12.72 14.16 -22.60
C SER A 68 12.29 15.46 -23.29
N GLY A 69 13.22 16.39 -23.45
CA GLY A 69 12.94 17.73 -23.98
C GLY A 69 13.82 18.80 -23.34
N ILE A 70 15.13 18.60 -23.40
CA ILE A 70 16.16 19.62 -23.20
C ILE A 70 16.22 20.44 -24.50
N GLN A 71 16.18 21.77 -24.34
CA GLN A 71 16.60 22.84 -25.28
C GLN A 71 15.93 22.95 -26.65
#